data_AF-A0A2D9KY96-F1
#
_entry.id   AF-A0A2D9KY96-F1
#
_cell.length_a   1.000
_cell.length_b   1.000
_cell.length_c   1.000
_cell.angle_alpha   90.00
_cell.angle_beta   90.00
_cell.angle_gamma   90.00
#
_symmetry.space_group_name_H-M   'P 1'
#
loop_
_entity.id
_entity.type
_entity.pdbx_description
1 polymer ?
#
loop_
_entity_poly.entity_id
_entity_poly.type
_entity_poly.pdbx_seq_one_letter_code
_entity_poly.pdbx_strand_id
1 'polypeptide(L)'
;MKHFSILLTLMMSAFTSQVFAEDSQLTQQQLDEACETARLEKLTPIREKYADQCVAEWDRSQQYCDRFYSDYGNAGGEAPVLFYDLPECEKAWNYRRRYRSAD
;
A
#
# COMPACT_ATOMS: atom_id res chain seq x y z
N MET A 1 -35.09 -22.93 34.23
CA MET A 1 -34.96 -21.46 34.31
C MET A 1 -33.52 -20.99 34.49
N LYS A 2 -32.74 -21.55 35.43
CA LYS A 2 -31.34 -21.16 35.68
C LYS A 2 -30.36 -21.41 34.51
N HIS A 3 -30.56 -22.49 33.76
CA HIS A 3 -29.78 -22.80 32.54
C HIS A 3 -30.10 -21.89 31.35
N PHE A 4 -31.33 -21.37 31.28
CA PHE A 4 -31.76 -20.46 30.20
C PHE A 4 -31.11 -19.08 30.35
N SER A 5 -30.93 -18.61 31.59
CA SER A 5 -30.17 -17.38 31.87
C SER A 5 -28.68 -17.48 31.56
N ILE A 6 -28.07 -18.67 31.68
CA ILE A 6 -26.65 -18.90 31.36
C ILE A 6 -26.42 -18.94 29.85
N LEU A 7 -27.34 -19.53 29.09
CA LEU A 7 -27.30 -19.55 27.62
C LEU A 7 -27.43 -18.15 27.01
N LEU A 8 -28.25 -17.27 27.62
CA LEU A 8 -28.44 -15.90 27.14
C LEU A 8 -27.21 -15.01 27.38
N THR A 9 -26.45 -15.24 28.47
CA THR A 9 -25.22 -14.48 28.77
C THR A 9 -24.05 -14.88 27.87
N LEU A 10 -23.99 -16.13 27.42
CA LEU A 10 -22.93 -16.60 26.52
C LEU A 10 -23.03 -15.97 25.11
N MET A 11 -24.25 -15.81 24.57
CA MET A 11 -24.46 -15.23 23.24
C MET A 11 -24.07 -13.75 23.14
N MET A 12 -24.13 -12.98 24.22
CA MET A 12 -23.76 -11.55 24.20
C MET A 12 -22.24 -11.32 24.05
N SER A 13 -21.40 -12.30 24.38
CA SER A 13 -19.94 -12.14 24.39
C SER A 13 -19.28 -12.25 23.01
N ALA A 14 -20.00 -12.66 21.96
CA ALA A 14 -19.44 -12.91 20.64
C ALA A 14 -19.36 -11.69 19.70
N PHE A 15 -19.89 -10.52 20.09
CA PHE A 15 -20.03 -9.36 19.21
C PHE A 15 -18.91 -8.30 19.32
N THR A 16 -18.01 -8.39 20.30
CA THR A 16 -17.00 -7.32 20.53
C THR A 16 -15.78 -7.42 19.62
N SER A 17 -15.58 -8.53 18.91
CA SER A 17 -14.37 -8.78 18.10
C SER A 17 -14.36 -8.07 16.75
N GLN A 18 -15.53 -7.63 16.24
CA GLN A 18 -15.64 -7.10 14.88
C GLN A 18 -15.21 -5.63 14.77
N VAL A 19 -15.34 -4.85 15.85
CA VAL A 19 -15.07 -3.40 15.85
C VAL A 19 -13.56 -3.08 15.72
N PHE A 20 -12.69 -3.92 16.27
CA PHE A 20 -11.23 -3.69 16.22
C PHE A 20 -10.60 -4.01 14.85
N ALA A 21 -11.20 -4.94 14.10
CA ALA A 21 -10.68 -5.32 12.79
C ALA A 21 -10.90 -4.22 11.74
N GLU A 22 -12.08 -3.58 11.74
CA GLU A 22 -12.42 -2.52 10.78
C GLU A 22 -11.51 -1.29 10.92
N ASP A 23 -11.26 -0.83 12.15
CA ASP A 23 -10.38 0.31 12.43
C ASP A 23 -8.91 0.05 12.02
N SER A 24 -8.44 -1.20 12.25
CA SER A 24 -7.10 -1.60 11.84
C SER A 24 -6.90 -1.61 10.32
N GLN A 25 -7.93 -2.03 9.58
CA GLN A 25 -7.91 -2.05 8.11
C GLN A 25 -7.93 -0.64 7.53
N LEU A 26 -8.79 0.25 8.05
CA LEU A 26 -8.84 1.63 7.63
C LEU A 26 -7.50 2.34 7.87
N THR A 27 -6.91 2.15 9.05
CA THR A 27 -5.60 2.71 9.38
C THR A 27 -4.51 2.17 8.45
N GLN A 28 -4.51 0.86 8.15
CA GLN A 28 -3.56 0.28 7.20
C GLN A 28 -3.70 0.91 5.80
N GLN A 29 -4.92 1.08 5.31
CA GLN A 29 -5.19 1.68 3.99
C GLN A 29 -4.65 3.11 3.92
N GLN A 30 -4.87 3.93 4.96
CA GLN A 30 -4.36 5.30 5.00
C GLN A 30 -2.83 5.35 4.99
N LEU A 31 -2.17 4.43 5.70
CA LEU A 31 -0.72 4.34 5.70
C LEU A 31 -0.16 3.88 4.34
N ASP A 32 -0.84 2.94 3.69
CA ASP A 32 -0.48 2.48 2.35
C ASP A 32 -0.64 3.61 1.33
N GLU A 33 -1.73 4.38 1.39
CA GLU A 33 -1.97 5.55 0.52
C GLU A 33 -0.89 6.62 0.70
N ALA A 34 -0.50 6.92 1.95
CA ALA A 34 0.58 7.85 2.23
C ALA A 34 1.93 7.38 1.65
N CYS A 35 2.23 6.09 1.77
CA CYS A 35 3.42 5.48 1.16
C CYS A 35 3.42 5.64 -0.37
N GLU A 36 2.33 5.23 -1.04
CA GLU A 36 2.27 5.31 -2.50
C GLU A 36 2.26 6.74 -3.02
N THR A 37 1.64 7.68 -2.29
CA THR A 37 1.70 9.11 -2.62
C THR A 37 3.15 9.61 -2.59
N ALA A 38 3.87 9.36 -1.49
CA ALA A 38 5.28 9.77 -1.36
C ALA A 38 6.17 9.10 -2.40
N ARG A 39 5.92 7.82 -2.74
CA ARG A 39 6.62 7.11 -3.82
C ARG A 39 6.38 7.77 -5.18
N LEU A 40 5.13 8.08 -5.51
CA LEU A 40 4.78 8.70 -6.79
C LEU A 40 5.44 10.08 -6.94
N GLU A 41 5.51 10.87 -5.88
CA GLU A 41 6.26 12.15 -5.90
C GLU A 41 7.75 11.97 -6.24
N LYS A 42 8.38 10.87 -5.80
CA LYS A 42 9.77 10.55 -6.19
C LYS A 42 9.88 9.98 -7.59
N LEU A 43 8.93 9.16 -8.00
CA LEU A 43 8.95 8.46 -9.28
C LEU A 43 8.65 9.37 -10.47
N THR A 44 7.67 10.28 -10.34
CA THR A 44 7.23 11.16 -11.44
C THR A 44 8.39 11.90 -12.14
N PRO A 45 9.24 12.67 -11.44
CA PRO A 45 10.33 13.40 -12.12
C PRO A 45 11.37 12.46 -12.75
N ILE A 46 11.52 11.24 -12.25
CA ILE A 46 12.43 10.24 -12.81
C ILE A 46 11.84 9.65 -14.10
N ARG A 47 10.53 9.37 -14.09
CA ARG A 47 9.79 8.89 -15.27
C ARG A 47 9.83 9.91 -16.40
N GLU A 48 9.58 11.18 -16.08
CA GLU A 48 9.68 12.29 -17.03
C GLU A 48 11.09 12.36 -17.64
N LYS A 49 12.13 12.34 -16.77
CA LYS A 49 13.52 12.35 -17.23
C LYS A 49 13.83 11.19 -18.20
N TYR A 50 13.38 9.98 -17.90
CA TYR A 50 13.64 8.83 -18.79
C TYR A 50 12.80 8.88 -20.07
N ALA A 51 11.59 9.42 -20.01
CA ALA A 51 10.78 9.65 -21.20
C ALA A 51 11.49 10.65 -22.14
N ASP A 52 12.00 11.77 -21.60
CA ASP A 52 12.75 12.77 -22.37
C ASP A 52 14.02 12.18 -22.99
N GLN A 53 14.75 11.35 -22.25
CA GLN A 53 15.92 10.64 -22.77
C GLN A 53 15.55 9.67 -23.90
N CYS A 54 14.43 8.94 -23.78
CA CYS A 54 13.94 8.06 -24.83
C CYS A 54 13.58 8.81 -26.12
N VAL A 55 12.97 9.99 -26.02
CA VAL A 55 12.70 10.82 -27.19
C VAL A 55 14.01 11.27 -27.85
N ALA A 56 14.95 11.77 -27.05
CA ALA A 56 16.22 12.30 -27.54
C ALA A 56 17.14 11.24 -28.16
N GLU A 57 17.19 10.04 -27.58
CA GLU A 57 18.16 9.01 -27.97
C GLU A 57 17.60 8.01 -28.97
N TRP A 58 16.29 7.70 -28.90
CA TRP A 58 15.70 6.59 -29.66
C TRP A 58 14.77 7.05 -30.80
N ASP A 59 14.67 8.35 -31.04
CA ASP A 59 13.81 8.98 -32.07
C ASP A 59 12.36 8.44 -32.01
N ARG A 60 11.83 8.35 -30.80
CA ARG A 60 10.46 7.90 -30.52
C ARG A 60 9.57 9.09 -30.18
N SER A 61 8.26 8.92 -30.37
CA SER A 61 7.29 9.95 -29.96
C SER A 61 7.21 10.05 -28.44
N GLN A 62 6.94 11.26 -27.92
CA GLN A 62 6.70 11.49 -26.50
C GLN A 62 5.67 10.51 -25.93
N GLN A 63 4.54 10.34 -26.62
CA GLN A 63 3.47 9.42 -26.20
C GLN A 63 3.97 7.97 -26.02
N TYR A 64 4.88 7.50 -26.88
CA TYR A 64 5.46 6.17 -26.73
C TYR A 64 6.33 6.10 -25.47
N CYS A 65 7.22 7.07 -25.29
CA CYS A 65 8.17 7.10 -24.17
C CYS A 65 7.45 7.28 -22.82
N ASP A 66 6.44 8.15 -22.74
CA ASP A 66 5.61 8.33 -21.53
C ASP A 66 4.94 7.01 -21.12
N ARG A 67 4.38 6.29 -22.10
CA ARG A 67 3.77 4.98 -21.86
C ARG A 67 4.81 3.95 -21.43
N PHE A 68 5.96 3.93 -22.11
CA PHE A 68 7.03 2.98 -21.85
C PHE A 68 7.61 3.10 -20.43
N TYR A 69 7.72 4.32 -19.90
CA TYR A 69 8.21 4.57 -18.55
C TYR A 69 7.11 4.78 -17.50
N SER A 70 5.83 4.64 -17.87
CA SER A 70 4.69 4.92 -16.98
C SER A 70 4.67 4.07 -15.69
N ASP A 71 5.21 2.86 -15.77
CA ASP A 71 5.31 1.91 -14.65
C ASP A 71 6.72 1.78 -14.08
N TYR A 72 7.69 2.55 -14.59
CA TYR A 72 9.06 2.49 -14.11
C TYR A 72 9.13 2.66 -12.58
N GLY A 73 9.90 1.78 -11.92
CA GLY A 73 10.04 1.75 -10.47
C GLY A 73 8.90 1.06 -9.71
N ASN A 74 7.88 0.55 -10.40
CA ASN A 74 6.91 -0.41 -9.87
C ASN A 74 7.43 -1.86 -10.01
N ALA A 75 6.72 -2.82 -9.43
CA ALA A 75 7.02 -4.24 -9.61
C ALA A 75 6.79 -4.67 -11.07
N GLY A 76 7.86 -5.13 -11.72
CA GLY A 76 7.81 -5.66 -13.10
C GLY A 76 9.15 -6.22 -13.55
N GLY A 77 9.12 -7.39 -14.20
CA GLY A 77 10.33 -8.06 -14.72
C GLY A 77 11.40 -8.30 -13.66
N GLU A 78 12.65 -8.03 -14.01
CA GLU A 78 13.83 -8.11 -13.11
C GLU A 78 14.18 -6.77 -12.45
N ALA A 79 13.41 -5.70 -12.73
CA ALA A 79 13.72 -4.37 -12.24
C ALA A 79 13.45 -4.25 -10.73
N PRO A 80 14.32 -3.56 -9.97
CA PRO A 80 14.07 -3.32 -8.56
C PRO A 80 12.88 -2.38 -8.38
N VAL A 81 12.07 -2.67 -7.35
CA VAL A 81 11.02 -1.75 -6.93
C VAL A 81 11.66 -0.62 -6.12
N LEU A 82 11.47 0.62 -6.54
CA LEU A 82 12.22 1.76 -6.01
C LEU A 82 11.42 2.51 -4.95
N PHE A 83 12.06 3.09 -3.93
CA PHE A 83 11.45 4.00 -2.93
C PHE A 83 10.50 3.38 -1.90
N TYR A 84 10.58 2.07 -1.62
CA TYR A 84 9.83 1.47 -0.49
C TYR A 84 10.52 1.69 0.87
N ASP A 85 11.72 2.25 0.87
CA ASP A 85 12.50 2.68 2.05
C ASP A 85 12.14 4.10 2.53
N LEU A 86 11.15 4.76 1.91
CA LEU A 86 10.64 6.04 2.39
C LEU A 86 10.00 5.89 3.79
N PRO A 87 10.12 6.91 4.67
CA PRO A 87 9.57 6.86 6.03
C PRO A 87 8.08 6.49 6.10
N GLU A 88 7.28 6.96 5.16
CA GLU A 88 5.85 6.65 5.03
C GLU A 88 5.62 5.16 4.77
N CYS A 89 6.45 4.57 3.91
CA CYS A 89 6.40 3.15 3.56
C CYS A 89 6.90 2.26 4.70
N GLU A 90 7.98 2.65 5.38
CA GLU A 90 8.44 1.97 6.59
C GLU A 90 7.36 1.99 7.68
N LYS A 91 6.65 3.12 7.84
CA LYS A 91 5.55 3.24 8.81
C LYS A 91 4.40 2.29 8.46
N ALA A 92 3.99 2.24 7.18
CA ALA A 92 2.95 1.31 6.71
C ALA A 92 3.33 -0.15 6.93
N TRP A 93 4.58 -0.52 6.60
CA TRP A 93 5.10 -1.87 6.79
C TRP A 93 5.17 -2.25 8.27
N ASN A 94 5.68 -1.35 9.12
CA ASN A 94 5.79 -1.58 10.56
C ASN A 94 4.43 -1.71 11.24
N TYR A 95 3.43 -0.95 10.81
CA TYR A 95 2.06 -1.12 11.29
C TYR A 95 1.51 -2.50 10.92
N ARG A 96 1.59 -2.88 9.64
CA ARG A 96 1.15 -4.18 9.14
C ARG A 96 1.78 -5.35 9.89
N ARG A 97 3.09 -5.26 10.11
CA ARG A 97 3.87 -6.29 10.81
C ARG A 97 3.34 -6.51 12.23
N ARG A 98 3.06 -5.43 12.98
CA ARG A 98 2.57 -5.52 14.36
C ARG A 98 1.21 -6.19 14.45
N TYR A 99 0.29 -5.86 13.54
CA TYR A 99 -1.06 -6.44 13.56
C TYR A 99 -1.06 -7.89 13.06
N ARG A 100 -0.28 -8.23 12.03
CA ARG A 100 -0.13 -9.63 11.58
C ARG A 100 0.53 -10.56 12.60
N SER A 101 1.37 -10.04 13.49
CA SER A 101 1.99 -10.83 14.57
C SER A 101 1.10 -10.94 15.83
N ALA A 102 0.00 -10.21 15.88
CA ALA A 102 -0.94 -10.20 17.01
C ALA A 102 -2.16 -11.13 16.78
N ASP A 103 -2.37 -11.57 15.53
CA ASP A 103 -3.30 -12.64 15.13
C ASP A 103 -2.66 -14.03 15.27
#